data_AF-A0A2G6P4Y0-F1
#
_entry.id   AF-A0A2G6P4Y0-F1
#
_cell.length_a   1.000
_cell.length_b   1.000
_cell.length_c   1.000
_cell.angle_alpha   90.00
_cell.angle_beta   90.00
_cell.angle_gamma   90.00
#
_symmetry.space_group_name_H-M   'P 1'
#
loop_
_entity.id
_entity.type
_entity.pdbx_description
1 polymer ?
#
loop_
_entity_poly.entity_id
_entity_poly.type
_entity_poly.pdbx_seq_one_letter_code
_entity_poly.pdbx_strand_id
1 'polypeptide(L)'
;MVLVTAVTACHRSPTAPAAPTKTAVALVPVATHTAALPPTVTITATPVPPAKPSPDTATAPLLLDLLTATAPGHSHNQAYPYPAQASPPPATAAPTATATATNTPTPTPTPTPTPIPTIDFAAVKADLQMNGQDIGYAKIGFHVGIGGNTEGLEQWMRDLDAAGVPFFLKSVDNAEPLYFAQELMKESGVPHTLVFRTASGGFAYNVPNYDLPPAIAAQEHWQRHRDAFPPELDPNYVWIETVNEVDKNRSEWLAQFSLETANLTMRDGFKWAAFGWSSGEPEPDDWQQPAMLAFLRLAGENPDKLAIALHEYSYLVDDITDIYPYKVGRFQELYRLTDAHNIPRPTILITEWGWTYEHVPEPESALADVAWASALYAPYPQVKGTAIWYLGYGDTFGSIADEAQQLIDPVRLYALTNYFVIPLSPEQQPINPEQHSP
;
A
#
# COMPACT_ATOMS: atom_id res chain seq x y z
N MET A 1 -27.57 -3.70 5.89
CA MET A 1 -26.72 -4.72 5.25
C MET A 1 -26.49 -4.24 3.82
N VAL A 2 -25.38 -3.54 3.59
CA VAL A 2 -24.99 -3.08 2.26
C VAL A 2 -24.12 -4.18 1.67
N LEU A 3 -24.58 -4.84 0.60
CA LEU A 3 -23.84 -5.90 -0.07
C LEU A 3 -22.70 -5.25 -0.89
N VAL A 4 -21.44 -5.52 -0.56
CA VAL A 4 -20.31 -5.14 -1.43
C VAL A 4 -20.24 -6.17 -2.55
N THR A 5 -20.70 -5.80 -3.73
CA THR A 5 -20.65 -6.66 -4.92
C THR A 5 -19.50 -6.21 -5.78
N ALA A 6 -18.47 -7.04 -5.93
CA ALA A 6 -17.49 -6.86 -6.99
C ALA A 6 -18.20 -7.06 -8.34
N VAL A 7 -18.09 -6.11 -9.25
CA VAL A 7 -18.71 -6.21 -10.57
C VAL A 7 -17.64 -6.52 -11.59
N THR A 8 -17.59 -7.78 -12.03
CA THR A 8 -16.79 -8.18 -13.18
C THR A 8 -17.62 -8.01 -14.44
N ALA A 9 -17.11 -7.29 -15.43
CA ALA A 9 -17.80 -7.07 -16.69
C ALA A 9 -17.87 -8.37 -17.52
N CYS A 10 -18.96 -9.14 -17.41
CA CYS A 10 -19.26 -10.22 -18.35
C CYS A 10 -19.99 -9.67 -19.58
N HIS A 11 -19.48 -9.96 -20.78
CA HIS A 11 -20.10 -9.53 -22.03
C HIS A 11 -21.45 -10.24 -22.26
N ARG A 12 -22.53 -9.47 -22.41
CA ARG A 12 -23.73 -9.91 -23.15
C ARG A 12 -23.61 -9.41 -24.57
N SER A 13 -23.70 -10.31 -25.56
CA SER A 13 -23.80 -9.94 -26.97
C SER A 13 -24.98 -8.96 -27.18
N PRO A 14 -24.82 -7.92 -28.01
CA PRO A 14 -25.88 -6.95 -28.25
C PRO A 14 -27.05 -7.64 -28.95
N THR A 15 -28.14 -7.85 -28.22
CA THR A 15 -29.42 -8.25 -28.82
C THR A 15 -30.15 -6.96 -29.22
N ALA A 16 -30.66 -6.93 -30.45
CA ALA A 16 -31.34 -5.79 -31.04
C ALA A 16 -32.44 -5.20 -30.11
N PRO A 17 -32.66 -3.87 -30.13
CA PRO A 17 -33.63 -3.23 -29.26
C PRO A 17 -35.05 -3.68 -29.63
N ALA A 18 -35.73 -4.32 -28.67
CA ALA A 18 -37.16 -4.57 -28.76
C ALA A 18 -37.94 -3.26 -28.56
N ALA A 19 -38.97 -3.08 -29.39
CA ALA A 19 -39.84 -1.90 -29.39
C ALA A 19 -40.53 -1.68 -28.03
N PRO A 20 -40.81 -0.41 -27.64
CA PRO A 20 -41.41 -0.10 -26.35
C PRO A 20 -42.90 -0.41 -26.33
N THR A 21 -43.30 -1.42 -25.54
CA THR A 21 -44.71 -1.67 -25.20
C THR A 21 -45.08 -0.87 -23.95
N LYS A 22 -46.01 0.08 -24.11
CA LYS A 22 -46.59 0.85 -22.99
C LYS A 22 -47.36 -0.08 -22.06
N THR A 23 -46.88 -0.24 -20.83
CA THR A 23 -47.64 -0.87 -19.75
C THR A 23 -47.93 0.18 -18.67
N ALA A 24 -49.22 0.39 -18.39
CA ALA A 24 -49.69 1.32 -17.38
C ALA A 24 -49.34 0.82 -15.97
N VAL A 25 -48.76 1.71 -15.16
CA VAL A 25 -48.48 1.46 -13.74
C VAL A 25 -49.74 1.82 -12.94
N ALA A 26 -50.32 0.83 -12.27
CA ALA A 26 -51.37 1.03 -11.27
C ALA A 26 -50.74 1.49 -9.95
N LEU A 27 -51.29 2.57 -9.38
CA LEU A 27 -50.93 3.10 -8.07
C LEU A 27 -51.37 2.13 -6.96
N VAL A 28 -50.45 1.76 -6.08
CA VAL A 28 -50.70 1.05 -4.82
C VAL A 28 -50.63 2.08 -3.69
N PRO A 29 -51.56 2.09 -2.71
CA PRO A 29 -51.57 3.10 -1.65
C PRO A 29 -50.46 2.86 -0.63
N VAL A 30 -49.84 3.96 -0.20
CA VAL A 30 -48.81 4.03 0.85
C VAL A 30 -49.47 3.83 2.21
N ALA A 31 -49.04 2.81 2.97
CA ALA A 31 -49.39 2.64 4.36
C ALA A 31 -48.48 3.52 5.24
N THR A 32 -49.09 4.38 6.05
CA THR A 32 -48.41 5.15 7.09
C THR A 32 -48.06 4.24 8.27
N HIS A 33 -46.77 4.01 8.51
CA HIS A 33 -46.28 3.40 9.75
C HIS A 33 -46.04 4.49 10.80
N THR A 34 -46.84 4.45 11.86
CA THR A 34 -46.59 5.20 13.10
C THR A 34 -45.56 4.41 13.92
N ALA A 35 -44.37 4.99 14.14
CA ALA A 35 -43.33 4.36 14.94
C ALA A 35 -43.66 4.48 16.44
N ALA A 36 -43.78 3.34 17.12
CA ALA A 36 -43.80 3.25 18.57
C ALA A 36 -42.35 3.28 19.11
N LEU A 37 -42.13 4.02 20.19
CA LEU A 37 -40.84 4.06 20.89
C LEU A 37 -40.52 2.69 21.53
N PRO A 38 -39.26 2.21 21.47
CA PRO A 38 -38.87 0.96 22.12
C PRO A 38 -38.80 1.12 23.65
N PRO A 39 -39.00 0.04 24.42
CA PRO A 39 -38.96 0.08 25.88
C PRO A 39 -37.54 0.31 26.41
N THR A 40 -37.45 1.09 27.49
CA THR A 40 -36.23 1.34 28.25
C THR A 40 -35.72 0.06 28.89
N VAL A 41 -34.54 -0.40 28.48
CA VAL A 41 -33.82 -1.50 29.14
C VAL A 41 -32.94 -0.92 30.25
N THR A 42 -33.23 -1.26 31.50
CA THR A 42 -32.36 -0.95 32.65
C THR A 42 -31.36 -2.09 32.80
N ILE A 43 -30.07 -1.82 32.55
CA ILE A 43 -28.99 -2.78 32.77
C ILE A 43 -28.51 -2.66 34.22
N THR A 44 -28.64 -3.74 34.99
CA THR A 44 -28.04 -3.85 36.33
C THR A 44 -26.66 -4.47 36.18
N ALA A 45 -25.62 -3.76 36.62
CA ALA A 45 -24.24 -4.24 36.54
C ALA A 45 -23.98 -5.34 37.58
N THR A 46 -23.54 -6.52 37.11
CA THR A 46 -22.95 -7.57 37.95
C THR A 46 -21.46 -7.28 38.20
N PRO A 47 -20.96 -7.45 39.44
CA PRO A 47 -19.55 -7.22 39.75
C PRO A 47 -18.65 -8.28 39.12
N VAL A 48 -17.53 -7.81 38.55
CA VAL A 48 -16.46 -8.59 37.93
C VAL A 48 -15.68 -9.37 39.00
N PRO A 49 -15.42 -10.68 38.82
CA PRO A 49 -14.58 -11.44 39.75
C PRO A 49 -13.10 -11.04 39.61
N PRO A 50 -12.30 -11.13 40.69
CA PRO A 50 -10.89 -10.75 40.65
C PRO A 50 -10.08 -11.65 39.71
N ALA A 51 -9.18 -11.03 38.95
CA ALA A 51 -8.30 -11.67 37.99
C ALA A 51 -7.42 -12.75 38.65
N LYS A 52 -7.28 -13.89 37.96
CA LYS A 52 -6.30 -14.94 38.28
C LYS A 52 -4.88 -14.40 38.03
N PRO A 53 -3.90 -14.74 38.87
CA PRO A 53 -2.50 -14.39 38.61
C PRO A 53 -1.97 -15.12 37.37
N SER A 54 -1.30 -14.37 36.48
CA SER A 54 -0.60 -14.89 35.31
C SER A 54 0.50 -15.88 35.72
N PRO A 55 0.70 -16.97 34.96
CA PRO A 55 1.84 -17.86 35.16
C PRO A 55 3.14 -17.17 34.72
N ASP A 56 4.19 -17.45 35.48
CA ASP A 56 5.53 -16.89 35.36
C ASP A 56 6.09 -16.92 33.93
N THR A 57 6.55 -15.76 33.48
CA THR A 57 7.29 -15.55 32.25
C THR A 57 8.65 -16.25 32.35
N ALA A 58 8.78 -17.39 31.67
CA ALA A 58 10.08 -17.95 31.35
C ALA A 58 10.78 -17.00 30.35
N THR A 59 11.85 -16.36 30.80
CA THR A 59 12.74 -15.54 29.98
C THR A 59 13.38 -16.40 28.89
N ALA A 60 12.98 -16.17 27.64
CA ALA A 60 13.75 -16.61 26.48
C ALA A 60 15.06 -15.79 26.39
N PRO A 61 16.21 -16.42 26.13
CA PRO A 61 17.47 -15.70 26.02
C PRO A 61 17.50 -14.88 24.73
N LEU A 62 17.73 -13.58 24.88
CA LEU A 62 18.09 -12.66 23.80
C LEU A 62 19.42 -13.12 23.19
N LEU A 63 19.41 -13.45 21.90
CA LEU A 63 20.62 -13.59 21.08
C LEU A 63 21.15 -12.18 20.76
N LEU A 64 21.86 -11.62 21.74
CA LEU A 64 22.67 -10.42 21.61
C LEU A 64 24.13 -10.85 21.61
N ASP A 65 24.65 -11.30 20.47
CA ASP A 65 26.09 -11.49 20.28
C ASP A 65 26.43 -11.57 18.77
N LEU A 66 26.65 -10.39 18.16
CA LEU A 66 27.78 -10.14 17.24
C LEU A 66 27.74 -8.67 16.79
N LEU A 67 28.74 -7.87 17.19
CA LEU A 67 29.36 -6.74 16.46
C LEU A 67 29.88 -5.67 17.43
N THR A 68 30.90 -6.02 18.21
CA THR A 68 31.91 -5.05 18.63
C THR A 68 33.10 -5.17 17.69
N ALA A 69 33.09 -4.37 16.62
CA ALA A 69 34.30 -4.03 15.88
C ALA A 69 34.46 -2.51 15.90
N THR A 70 35.33 -2.06 16.80
CA THR A 70 35.89 -0.71 16.83
C THR A 70 36.55 -0.39 15.48
N ALA A 71 36.00 0.59 14.75
CA ALA A 71 36.67 1.17 13.59
C ALA A 71 37.61 2.30 14.05
N PRO A 72 38.93 2.24 13.77
CA PRO A 72 39.79 3.40 13.91
C PRO A 72 39.67 4.27 12.65
N GLY A 73 39.48 5.57 12.84
CA GLY A 73 39.41 6.55 11.76
C GLY A 73 40.66 6.52 10.87
N HIS A 74 40.46 6.60 9.57
CA HIS A 74 41.50 6.90 8.58
C HIS A 74 40.92 7.84 7.52
N SER A 75 41.26 9.13 7.65
CA SER A 75 41.33 10.04 6.51
C SER A 75 42.68 9.85 5.82
N HIS A 76 42.70 9.45 4.55
CA HIS A 76 43.63 9.99 3.54
C HIS A 76 43.40 9.37 2.16
N ASN A 77 43.32 10.25 1.16
CA ASN A 77 43.57 9.97 -0.26
C ASN A 77 44.81 9.08 -0.46
N GLN A 78 44.61 7.88 -1.03
CA GLN A 78 45.63 7.22 -1.85
C GLN A 78 44.98 6.54 -3.06
N ALA A 79 45.42 6.97 -4.24
CA ALA A 79 45.17 6.28 -5.49
C ALA A 79 45.92 4.93 -5.47
N TYR A 80 45.19 3.83 -5.58
CA TYR A 80 45.79 2.52 -5.81
C TYR A 80 46.01 2.30 -7.32
N PRO A 81 47.19 1.81 -7.74
CA PRO A 81 47.44 1.46 -9.13
C PRO A 81 46.68 0.19 -9.52
N TYR A 82 46.08 0.22 -10.71
CA TYR A 82 45.49 -0.94 -11.37
C TYR A 82 46.53 -2.08 -11.49
N PRO A 83 46.22 -3.34 -11.14
CA PRO A 83 47.07 -4.46 -11.50
C PRO A 83 47.06 -4.63 -13.02
N ALA A 84 48.26 -4.72 -13.61
CA ALA A 84 48.43 -5.00 -15.03
C ALA A 84 47.76 -6.34 -15.37
N GLN A 85 46.75 -6.29 -16.25
CA GLN A 85 46.16 -7.47 -16.87
C GLN A 85 47.24 -8.18 -17.68
N ALA A 86 47.47 -9.45 -17.36
CA ALA A 86 48.28 -10.33 -18.18
C ALA A 86 47.61 -10.54 -19.55
N SER A 87 48.37 -10.35 -20.62
CA SER A 87 47.92 -10.60 -21.98
C SER A 87 47.50 -12.07 -22.16
N PRO A 88 46.34 -12.35 -22.79
CA PRO A 88 45.95 -13.72 -23.10
C PRO A 88 46.90 -14.35 -24.14
N PRO A 89 47.11 -15.67 -24.09
CA PRO A 89 47.94 -16.38 -25.06
C PRO A 89 47.36 -16.29 -26.48
N PRO A 90 48.21 -16.42 -27.52
CA PRO A 90 47.76 -16.34 -28.90
C PRO A 90 46.80 -17.49 -29.23
N ALA A 91 45.69 -17.15 -29.88
CA ALA A 91 44.69 -18.10 -30.33
C ALA A 91 45.27 -19.07 -31.39
N THR A 92 45.21 -20.36 -31.09
CA THR A 92 45.47 -21.45 -32.05
C THR A 92 44.35 -21.45 -33.10
N ALA A 93 44.71 -21.38 -34.38
CA ALA A 93 43.77 -21.43 -35.49
C ALA A 93 43.02 -22.79 -35.50
N ALA A 94 41.73 -22.75 -35.19
CA ALA A 94 40.82 -23.88 -35.35
C ALA A 94 40.40 -24.05 -36.82
N PRO A 95 40.23 -25.29 -37.31
CA PRO A 95 39.81 -25.54 -38.69
C PRO A 95 38.40 -25.03 -38.96
N THR A 96 38.26 -24.29 -40.06
CA THR A 96 36.99 -23.78 -40.60
C THR A 96 36.03 -24.95 -40.90
N ALA A 97 34.99 -25.09 -40.08
CA ALA A 97 33.87 -25.97 -40.38
C ALA A 97 33.02 -25.35 -41.50
N THR A 98 32.81 -26.09 -42.59
CA THR A 98 31.93 -25.73 -43.70
C THR A 98 30.50 -25.58 -43.18
N ALA A 99 29.95 -24.37 -43.28
CA ALA A 99 28.58 -24.06 -42.90
C ALA A 99 27.58 -24.88 -43.74
N THR A 100 26.84 -25.77 -43.09
CA THR A 100 25.67 -26.41 -43.69
C THR A 100 24.51 -25.41 -43.63
N ALA A 101 23.91 -25.12 -44.79
CA ALA A 101 22.75 -24.24 -44.89
C ALA A 101 21.62 -24.78 -43.99
N THR A 102 21.45 -24.14 -42.85
CA THR A 102 20.35 -24.45 -41.93
C THR A 102 19.15 -23.68 -42.44
N ASN A 103 18.08 -24.40 -42.79
CA ASN A 103 16.82 -23.80 -43.22
C ASN A 103 16.33 -22.88 -42.10
N THR A 104 16.40 -21.56 -42.32
CA THR A 104 15.82 -20.57 -41.43
C THR A 104 14.33 -20.85 -41.34
N PRO A 105 13.78 -21.23 -40.16
CA PRO A 105 12.34 -21.41 -40.02
C PRO A 105 11.65 -20.09 -40.35
N THR A 106 10.67 -20.14 -41.24
CA THR A 106 9.79 -19.00 -41.52
C THR A 106 9.21 -18.51 -40.20
N PRO A 107 9.33 -17.22 -39.85
CA PRO A 107 8.77 -16.71 -38.60
C PRO A 107 7.26 -16.95 -38.60
N THR A 108 6.79 -17.75 -37.65
CA THR A 108 5.37 -17.90 -37.39
C THR A 108 4.82 -16.52 -37.04
N PRO A 109 3.75 -16.02 -37.70
CA PRO A 109 3.19 -14.73 -37.36
C PRO A 109 2.77 -14.73 -35.88
N THR A 110 3.34 -13.81 -35.11
CA THR A 110 2.89 -13.55 -33.74
C THR A 110 1.42 -13.15 -33.79
N PRO A 111 0.53 -13.83 -33.04
CA PRO A 111 -0.88 -13.48 -33.02
C PRO A 111 -1.03 -12.00 -32.63
N THR A 112 -1.88 -11.27 -33.35
CA THR A 112 -2.25 -9.91 -32.97
C THR A 112 -2.89 -9.97 -31.58
N PRO A 113 -2.43 -9.17 -30.60
CA PRO A 113 -3.00 -9.20 -29.26
C PRO A 113 -4.49 -8.90 -29.31
N THR A 114 -5.29 -9.73 -28.67
CA THR A 114 -6.72 -9.47 -28.46
C THR A 114 -6.85 -8.20 -27.63
N PRO A 115 -7.69 -7.22 -28.03
CA PRO A 115 -7.94 -6.05 -27.20
C PRO A 115 -8.39 -6.48 -25.81
N ILE A 116 -7.73 -5.98 -24.77
CA ILE A 116 -8.15 -6.19 -23.40
C ILE A 116 -9.48 -5.44 -23.23
N PRO A 117 -10.56 -6.08 -22.76
CA PRO A 117 -11.81 -5.38 -22.49
C PRO A 117 -11.58 -4.42 -21.32
N THR A 118 -11.61 -3.12 -21.60
CA THR A 118 -11.53 -2.09 -20.55
C THR A 118 -12.92 -1.62 -20.17
N ILE A 119 -13.14 -1.43 -18.86
CA ILE A 119 -14.33 -0.76 -18.36
C ILE A 119 -14.25 0.73 -18.74
N ASP A 120 -15.34 1.31 -19.22
CA ASP A 120 -15.49 2.76 -19.27
C ASP A 120 -15.79 3.28 -17.86
N PHE A 121 -14.73 3.49 -17.07
CA PHE A 121 -14.83 3.92 -15.67
C PHE A 121 -15.57 5.27 -15.53
N ALA A 122 -15.45 6.15 -16.52
CA ALA A 122 -16.14 7.44 -16.51
C ALA A 122 -17.67 7.26 -16.66
N ALA A 123 -18.10 6.41 -17.59
CA ALA A 123 -19.52 6.09 -17.76
C ALA A 123 -20.09 5.36 -16.53
N VAL A 124 -19.39 4.34 -16.02
CA VAL A 124 -19.82 3.62 -14.80
C VAL A 124 -19.94 4.57 -13.61
N LYS A 125 -18.98 5.45 -13.41
CA LYS A 125 -19.01 6.44 -12.33
C LYS A 125 -20.22 7.37 -12.46
N ALA A 126 -20.47 7.91 -13.65
CA ALA A 126 -21.63 8.78 -13.89
C ALA A 126 -22.96 8.06 -13.58
N ASP A 127 -23.09 6.78 -13.99
CA ASP A 127 -24.26 5.96 -13.71
C ASP A 127 -24.46 5.68 -12.21
N LEU A 128 -23.38 5.35 -11.48
CA LEU A 128 -23.44 5.13 -10.03
C LEU A 128 -23.80 6.42 -9.28
N GLN A 129 -23.25 7.57 -9.69
CA GLN A 129 -23.53 8.86 -9.06
C GLN A 129 -24.99 9.28 -9.21
N MET A 130 -25.65 8.93 -10.33
CA MET A 130 -27.10 9.12 -10.48
C MET A 130 -27.92 8.31 -9.46
N ASN A 131 -27.35 7.28 -8.86
CA ASN A 131 -27.97 6.42 -7.84
C ASN A 131 -27.48 6.71 -6.41
N GLY A 132 -26.74 7.81 -6.18
CA GLY A 132 -26.19 8.15 -4.87
C GLY A 132 -25.04 7.22 -4.43
N GLN A 133 -24.36 6.60 -5.40
CA GLN A 133 -23.21 5.73 -5.18
C GLN A 133 -21.97 6.31 -5.87
N ASP A 134 -20.80 5.75 -5.58
CA ASP A 134 -19.56 6.07 -6.29
C ASP A 134 -18.80 4.78 -6.61
N ILE A 135 -17.70 4.94 -7.35
CA ILE A 135 -16.79 3.86 -7.70
C ILE A 135 -15.67 3.73 -6.66
N GLY A 136 -15.47 2.50 -6.19
CA GLY A 136 -14.25 2.07 -5.52
C GLY A 136 -13.35 1.35 -6.51
N TYR A 137 -12.10 1.80 -6.64
CA TYR A 137 -11.11 1.15 -7.49
C TYR A 137 -10.39 0.02 -6.73
N ALA A 138 -9.82 -0.93 -7.47
CA ALA A 138 -8.77 -1.79 -6.92
C ALA A 138 -7.57 -0.92 -6.55
N LYS A 139 -7.04 -1.09 -5.33
CA LYS A 139 -6.00 -0.19 -4.78
C LYS A 139 -4.66 -0.89 -4.55
N ILE A 140 -4.41 -1.96 -5.29
CA ILE A 140 -3.17 -2.75 -5.19
C ILE A 140 -2.17 -2.22 -6.22
N GLY A 141 -0.99 -1.84 -5.75
CA GLY A 141 0.13 -1.41 -6.57
C GLY A 141 1.43 -2.04 -6.10
N PHE A 142 2.55 -1.36 -6.32
CA PHE A 142 3.88 -1.98 -6.15
C PHE A 142 4.79 -1.16 -5.24
N HIS A 143 5.62 -1.87 -4.48
CA HIS A 143 6.76 -1.30 -3.78
C HIS A 143 8.01 -1.54 -4.64
N VAL A 144 8.75 -0.47 -4.93
CA VAL A 144 9.94 -0.53 -5.80
C VAL A 144 11.16 0.04 -5.10
N GLY A 145 12.34 -0.27 -5.62
CA GLY A 145 13.59 0.31 -5.16
C GLY A 145 14.70 0.10 -6.17
N ILE A 146 15.93 0.41 -5.79
CA ILE A 146 17.08 0.37 -6.70
C ILE A 146 17.41 -1.08 -7.09
N GLY A 147 17.76 -1.31 -8.36
CA GLY A 147 18.46 -2.51 -8.83
C GLY A 147 17.65 -3.80 -8.97
N GLY A 148 16.34 -3.80 -8.69
CA GLY A 148 15.50 -4.99 -8.82
C GLY A 148 14.92 -5.15 -10.22
N ASN A 149 13.76 -5.82 -10.32
CA ASN A 149 13.10 -6.13 -11.58
C ASN A 149 11.78 -5.35 -11.69
N THR A 150 11.76 -4.35 -12.56
CA THR A 150 10.60 -3.47 -12.80
C THR A 150 10.04 -3.60 -14.22
N GLU A 151 10.38 -4.68 -14.93
CA GLU A 151 9.93 -4.90 -16.31
C GLU A 151 8.39 -4.88 -16.39
N GLY A 152 7.85 -4.00 -17.23
CA GLY A 152 6.41 -3.83 -17.42
C GLY A 152 5.75 -2.78 -16.51
N LEU A 153 6.44 -2.26 -15.49
CA LEU A 153 5.87 -1.30 -14.54
C LEU A 153 5.43 0.01 -15.20
N GLU A 154 6.24 0.56 -16.12
CA GLU A 154 5.83 1.78 -16.86
C GLU A 154 4.59 1.56 -17.71
N GLN A 155 4.47 0.41 -18.36
CA GLN A 155 3.30 0.08 -19.16
C GLN A 155 2.06 -0.08 -18.28
N TRP A 156 2.20 -0.72 -17.11
CA TRP A 156 1.15 -0.79 -16.08
C TRP A 156 0.67 0.61 -15.67
N MET A 157 1.57 1.54 -15.36
CA MET A 157 1.21 2.92 -15.00
C MET A 157 0.46 3.64 -16.13
N ARG A 158 0.97 3.55 -17.38
CA ARG A 158 0.34 4.18 -18.54
C ARG A 158 -1.06 3.66 -18.82
N ASP A 159 -1.26 2.34 -18.72
CA ASP A 159 -2.55 1.74 -19.04
C ASP A 159 -3.62 2.10 -17.99
N LEU A 160 -3.25 2.15 -16.71
CA LEU A 160 -4.16 2.57 -15.65
C LEU A 160 -4.49 4.07 -15.75
N ASP A 161 -3.48 4.92 -15.97
CA ASP A 161 -3.65 6.35 -16.17
C ASP A 161 -4.58 6.66 -17.37
N ALA A 162 -4.34 6.03 -18.52
CA ALA A 162 -5.16 6.19 -19.72
C ALA A 162 -6.62 5.73 -19.52
N ALA A 163 -6.86 4.78 -18.61
CA ALA A 163 -8.20 4.32 -18.24
C ALA A 163 -8.86 5.18 -17.14
N GLY A 164 -8.17 6.18 -16.60
CA GLY A 164 -8.65 6.99 -15.48
C GLY A 164 -8.68 6.24 -14.14
N VAL A 165 -7.88 5.18 -14.00
CA VAL A 165 -7.79 4.33 -12.82
C VAL A 165 -6.61 4.79 -11.95
N PRO A 166 -6.86 5.30 -10.73
CA PRO A 166 -5.79 5.63 -9.79
C PRO A 166 -4.97 4.40 -9.43
N PHE A 167 -3.68 4.58 -9.17
CA PHE A 167 -2.78 3.53 -8.72
C PHE A 167 -1.96 4.00 -7.52
N PHE A 168 -1.39 3.04 -6.79
CA PHE A 168 -0.52 3.28 -5.64
C PHE A 168 0.90 2.82 -5.98
N LEU A 169 1.90 3.66 -5.69
CA LEU A 169 3.30 3.33 -5.95
C LEU A 169 4.16 3.84 -4.80
N LYS A 170 4.87 2.93 -4.13
CA LYS A 170 5.92 3.31 -3.16
C LYS A 170 7.29 3.03 -3.75
N SER A 171 8.22 3.95 -3.54
CA SER A 171 9.61 3.73 -3.88
C SER A 171 10.54 4.04 -2.71
N VAL A 172 11.54 3.18 -2.50
CA VAL A 172 12.64 3.40 -1.56
C VAL A 172 13.93 3.73 -2.32
N ASP A 173 14.55 4.86 -1.99
CA ASP A 173 15.79 5.38 -2.57
C ASP A 173 15.82 5.59 -4.10
N ASN A 174 14.78 5.18 -4.83
CA ASN A 174 14.69 5.33 -6.29
C ASN A 174 13.60 6.35 -6.68
N ALA A 175 14.00 7.58 -7.02
CA ALA A 175 13.05 8.62 -7.40
C ALA A 175 12.46 8.43 -8.81
N GLU A 176 13.16 7.74 -9.71
CA GLU A 176 12.83 7.63 -11.14
C GLU A 176 11.38 7.15 -11.41
N PRO A 177 10.89 6.03 -10.85
CA PRO A 177 9.52 5.57 -11.12
C PRO A 177 8.45 6.52 -10.57
N LEU A 178 8.74 7.24 -9.48
CA LEU A 178 7.83 8.25 -8.94
C LEU A 178 7.83 9.52 -9.79
N TYR A 179 9.00 9.91 -10.32
CA TYR A 179 9.11 11.03 -11.26
C TYR A 179 8.27 10.75 -12.51
N PHE A 180 8.38 9.55 -13.07
CA PHE A 180 7.53 9.14 -14.18
C PHE A 180 6.04 9.22 -13.85
N ALA A 181 5.62 8.65 -12.72
CA ALA A 181 4.23 8.64 -12.31
C ALA A 181 3.65 10.04 -12.04
N GLN A 182 4.41 10.96 -11.43
CA GLN A 182 3.94 12.33 -11.21
C GLN A 182 3.75 13.09 -12.53
N GLU A 183 4.56 12.82 -13.56
CA GLU A 183 4.38 13.48 -14.85
C GLU A 183 3.10 12.98 -15.54
N LEU A 184 2.77 11.68 -15.41
CA LEU A 184 1.46 11.16 -15.82
C LEU A 184 0.32 11.88 -15.08
N MET A 185 0.40 11.99 -13.74
CA MET A 185 -0.62 12.69 -12.94
C MET A 185 -0.83 14.14 -13.38
N LYS A 186 0.25 14.85 -13.72
CA LYS A 186 0.19 16.26 -14.18
C LYS A 186 -0.47 16.38 -15.55
N GLU A 187 -0.23 15.42 -16.44
CA GLU A 187 -0.80 15.40 -17.78
C GLU A 187 -2.29 14.99 -17.77
N SER A 188 -2.63 13.92 -17.06
CA SER A 188 -3.95 13.30 -17.08
C SER A 188 -4.94 13.89 -16.06
N GLY A 189 -4.42 14.39 -14.93
CA GLY A 189 -5.21 14.77 -13.76
C GLY A 189 -5.73 13.58 -12.94
N VAL A 190 -5.33 12.34 -13.25
CA VAL A 190 -5.73 11.15 -12.48
C VAL A 190 -5.02 11.15 -11.12
N PRO A 191 -5.75 10.99 -9.99
CA PRO A 191 -5.19 11.17 -8.66
C PRO A 191 -4.47 9.90 -8.15
N HIS A 192 -3.36 9.52 -8.80
CA HIS A 192 -2.48 8.46 -8.29
C HIS A 192 -1.90 8.81 -6.90
N THR A 193 -1.47 7.80 -6.15
CA THR A 193 -0.84 7.97 -4.83
C THR A 193 0.59 7.49 -4.88
N LEU A 194 1.53 8.42 -4.67
CA LEU A 194 2.96 8.18 -4.78
C LEU A 194 3.62 8.38 -3.41
N VAL A 195 4.45 7.43 -2.98
CA VAL A 195 5.14 7.48 -1.69
C VAL A 195 6.64 7.31 -1.91
N PHE A 196 7.43 8.26 -1.43
CA PHE A 196 8.89 8.17 -1.41
C PHE A 196 9.40 7.95 0.02
N ARG A 197 10.39 7.08 0.15
CA ARG A 197 11.17 6.90 1.36
C ARG A 197 12.65 6.87 1.02
N THR A 198 13.49 7.48 1.84
CA THR A 198 14.94 7.28 1.76
C THR A 198 15.42 6.31 2.85
N ALA A 199 16.31 5.40 2.48
CA ALA A 199 16.98 4.45 3.36
C ALA A 199 18.52 4.44 3.17
N SER A 200 19.05 5.20 2.19
CA SER A 200 20.46 5.24 1.75
C SER A 200 21.50 5.78 2.76
N GLY A 201 21.14 5.92 4.03
CA GLY A 201 22.09 6.12 5.15
C GLY A 201 21.89 5.14 6.31
N GLY A 202 21.27 3.99 6.03
CA GLY A 202 21.08 2.90 6.99
C GLY A 202 20.13 3.26 8.13
N PHE A 203 20.39 2.72 9.33
CA PHE A 203 19.52 2.82 10.50
C PHE A 203 19.12 4.26 10.86
N ALA A 204 20.02 5.23 10.68
CA ALA A 204 19.76 6.63 10.96
C ALA A 204 18.63 7.23 10.11
N TYR A 205 18.36 6.71 8.91
CA TYR A 205 17.21 7.15 8.12
C TYR A 205 15.94 6.39 8.47
N ASN A 206 16.06 5.08 8.74
CA ASN A 206 14.90 4.21 8.97
C ASN A 206 14.16 4.48 10.29
N VAL A 207 14.87 4.91 11.35
CA VAL A 207 14.23 5.18 12.64
C VAL A 207 14.78 6.46 13.28
N PRO A 208 14.00 7.14 14.14
CA PRO A 208 14.49 8.31 14.85
C PRO A 208 15.46 7.92 15.97
N ASN A 209 16.20 8.91 16.48
CA ASN A 209 17.06 8.71 17.64
C ASN A 209 16.22 8.70 18.93
N TYR A 210 15.92 7.51 19.46
CA TYR A 210 15.11 7.31 20.66
C TYR A 210 15.75 7.79 21.96
N ASP A 211 17.06 8.11 21.97
CA ASP A 211 17.76 8.64 23.15
C ASP A 211 17.55 10.15 23.33
N LEU A 212 16.94 10.82 22.34
CA LEU A 212 16.59 12.23 22.41
C LEU A 212 15.15 12.44 22.89
N PRO A 213 14.83 13.64 23.42
CA PRO A 213 13.44 14.06 23.56
C PRO A 213 12.71 13.99 22.21
N PRO A 214 11.44 13.53 22.15
CA PRO A 214 10.74 13.27 20.90
C PRO A 214 10.73 14.46 19.93
N ALA A 215 10.52 15.68 20.43
CA ALA A 215 10.50 16.88 19.60
C ALA A 215 11.87 17.20 18.97
N ILE A 216 12.97 16.95 19.70
CA ILE A 216 14.33 17.16 19.17
C ILE A 216 14.64 16.08 18.14
N ALA A 217 14.29 14.82 18.43
CA ALA A 217 14.42 13.73 17.46
C ALA A 217 13.63 14.02 16.17
N ALA A 218 12.41 14.56 16.28
CA ALA A 218 11.58 14.96 15.15
C ALA A 218 12.24 16.04 14.29
N GLN A 219 12.79 17.08 14.92
CA GLN A 219 13.47 18.16 14.19
C GLN A 219 14.72 17.65 13.45
N GLU A 220 15.57 16.87 14.11
CA GLU A 220 16.78 16.31 13.49
C GLU A 220 16.45 15.34 12.35
N HIS A 221 15.46 14.47 12.57
CA HIS A 221 15.08 13.44 11.61
C HIS A 221 14.35 14.04 10.41
N TRP A 222 13.42 14.97 10.63
CA TRP A 222 12.76 15.70 9.55
C TRP A 222 13.74 16.50 8.71
N GLN A 223 14.64 17.26 9.34
CA GLN A 223 15.66 18.03 8.63
C GLN A 223 16.45 17.15 7.66
N ARG A 224 16.89 15.98 8.14
CA ARG A 224 17.63 15.00 7.33
C ARG A 224 16.84 14.51 6.12
N HIS A 225 15.59 14.11 6.34
CA HIS A 225 14.71 13.60 5.27
C HIS A 225 14.32 14.68 4.26
N ARG A 226 14.04 15.89 4.72
CA ARG A 226 13.73 17.03 3.85
C ARG A 226 14.92 17.40 2.97
N ASP A 227 16.12 17.44 3.54
CA ASP A 227 17.33 17.78 2.79
C ASP A 227 17.75 16.68 1.79
N ALA A 228 17.35 15.44 2.06
CA ALA A 228 17.56 14.29 1.17
C ALA A 228 16.41 14.06 0.17
N PHE A 229 15.34 14.86 0.23
CA PHE A 229 14.20 14.70 -0.67
C PHE A 229 14.64 14.95 -2.12
N PRO A 230 14.35 14.02 -3.06
CA PRO A 230 14.82 14.16 -4.44
C PRO A 230 14.28 15.45 -5.08
N PRO A 231 15.15 16.31 -5.64
CA PRO A 231 14.74 17.62 -6.16
C PRO A 231 13.82 17.54 -7.39
N GLU A 232 13.77 16.40 -8.09
CA GLU A 232 12.88 16.14 -9.21
C GLU A 232 11.44 15.79 -8.79
N LEU A 233 11.22 15.39 -7.54
CA LEU A 233 9.89 15.07 -7.03
C LEU A 233 9.20 16.33 -6.51
N ASP A 234 7.91 16.45 -6.78
CA ASP A 234 7.08 17.55 -6.27
C ASP A 234 6.36 17.12 -4.97
N PRO A 235 6.59 17.82 -3.83
CA PRO A 235 6.00 17.46 -2.55
C PRO A 235 4.47 17.63 -2.49
N ASN A 236 3.84 18.21 -3.51
CA ASN A 236 2.38 18.23 -3.65
C ASN A 236 1.81 16.93 -4.23
N TYR A 237 2.60 16.15 -4.97
CA TYR A 237 2.17 14.90 -5.59
C TYR A 237 2.68 13.67 -4.84
N VAL A 238 3.85 13.78 -4.22
CA VAL A 238 4.52 12.66 -3.54
C VAL A 238 4.45 12.80 -2.03
N TRP A 239 3.94 11.76 -1.37
CA TRP A 239 4.02 11.60 0.09
C TRP A 239 5.44 11.21 0.49
N ILE A 240 5.95 11.77 1.58
CA ILE A 240 7.19 11.32 2.20
C ILE A 240 6.90 10.46 3.43
N GLU A 241 7.47 9.26 3.45
CA GLU A 241 7.51 8.36 4.61
C GLU A 241 8.93 8.41 5.18
N THR A 242 9.06 8.82 6.44
CA THR A 242 10.39 9.06 7.03
C THR A 242 10.88 7.92 7.91
N VAL A 243 9.97 7.10 8.45
CA VAL A 243 10.30 6.03 9.41
C VAL A 243 9.76 4.69 8.92
N ASN A 244 10.41 3.60 9.34
CA ASN A 244 10.13 2.24 8.90
C ASN A 244 10.34 1.27 10.06
N GLU A 245 9.33 0.46 10.39
CA GLU A 245 9.37 -0.59 11.42
C GLU A 245 9.94 -0.09 12.76
N VAL A 246 9.30 0.97 13.27
CA VAL A 246 9.68 1.64 14.51
C VAL A 246 9.42 0.78 15.76
N ASP A 247 10.07 1.11 16.88
CA ASP A 247 9.96 0.33 18.13
C ASP A 247 8.58 0.49 18.77
N LYS A 248 7.76 -0.56 18.69
CA LYS A 248 6.41 -0.57 19.27
C LYS A 248 6.35 -0.31 20.76
N ASN A 249 7.39 -0.64 21.52
CA ASN A 249 7.43 -0.41 22.96
C ASN A 249 7.62 1.07 23.32
N ARG A 250 7.75 1.94 22.30
CA ARG A 250 7.91 3.39 22.40
C ARG A 250 6.74 4.13 21.76
N SER A 251 5.57 3.51 21.65
CA SER A 251 4.36 4.06 21.01
C SER A 251 4.01 5.50 21.42
N GLU A 252 3.92 5.82 22.72
CA GLU A 252 3.63 7.19 23.20
C GLU A 252 4.73 8.18 22.78
N TRP A 253 6.00 7.77 22.91
CA TRP A 253 7.14 8.59 22.49
C TRP A 253 7.09 8.85 20.99
N LEU A 254 6.78 7.83 20.19
CA LEU A 254 6.63 7.91 18.75
C LEU A 254 5.47 8.80 18.34
N ALA A 255 4.36 8.79 19.09
CA ALA A 255 3.25 9.69 18.84
C ALA A 255 3.64 11.16 19.11
N GLN A 256 4.40 11.44 20.16
CA GLN A 256 4.94 12.79 20.43
C GLN A 256 5.92 13.25 19.35
N PHE A 257 6.78 12.34 18.89
CA PHE A 257 7.67 12.56 17.74
C PHE A 257 6.87 12.86 16.46
N SER A 258 5.82 12.07 16.18
CA SER A 258 4.99 12.21 14.98
C SER A 258 4.16 13.50 14.98
N LEU A 259 3.69 13.95 16.14
CA LEU A 259 3.03 15.25 16.29
C LEU A 259 3.94 16.41 15.90
N GLU A 260 5.18 16.42 16.39
CA GLU A 260 6.15 17.46 16.04
C GLU A 260 6.51 17.36 14.55
N THR A 261 6.79 16.16 14.04
CA THR A 261 7.12 15.96 12.62
C THR A 261 5.98 16.42 11.71
N ALA A 262 4.72 16.13 12.04
CA ALA A 262 3.56 16.59 11.28
C ALA A 262 3.47 18.12 11.20
N ASN A 263 3.73 18.83 12.30
CA ASN A 263 3.75 20.29 12.30
C ASN A 263 4.88 20.83 11.40
N LEU A 264 6.05 20.20 11.44
CA LEU A 264 7.20 20.58 10.61
C LEU A 264 6.93 20.33 9.12
N THR A 265 6.37 19.17 8.76
CA THR A 265 6.10 18.82 7.36
C THR A 265 5.02 19.71 6.76
N MET A 266 3.94 20.00 7.50
CA MET A 266 2.89 20.93 7.07
C MET A 266 3.43 22.36 6.92
N ARG A 267 4.27 22.84 7.86
CA ARG A 267 4.95 24.14 7.74
C ARG A 267 5.78 24.21 6.46
N ASP A 268 6.47 23.14 6.13
CA ASP A 268 7.37 23.06 4.97
C ASP A 268 6.63 22.69 3.66
N GLY A 269 5.31 22.47 3.71
CA GLY A 269 4.46 22.24 2.54
C GLY A 269 4.36 20.79 2.06
N PHE A 270 4.93 19.83 2.79
CA PHE A 270 4.99 18.42 2.40
C PHE A 270 3.73 17.63 2.74
N LYS A 271 3.48 16.57 1.98
CA LYS A 271 2.60 15.46 2.35
C LYS A 271 3.42 14.41 3.11
N TRP A 272 3.01 14.00 4.30
CA TRP A 272 3.80 13.10 5.14
C TRP A 272 2.99 11.92 5.71
N ALA A 273 3.62 10.76 5.76
CA ALA A 273 3.05 9.54 6.30
C ALA A 273 3.84 9.07 7.54
N ALA A 274 3.13 8.85 8.64
CA ALA A 274 3.72 8.50 9.93
C ALA A 274 3.91 7.00 10.14
N PHE A 275 4.87 6.68 11.02
CA PHE A 275 5.13 5.39 11.68
C PHE A 275 5.72 4.24 10.85
N GLY A 276 5.13 3.87 9.70
CA GLY A 276 5.60 2.71 8.94
C GLY A 276 5.61 1.43 9.78
N TRP A 277 4.55 1.22 10.55
CA TRP A 277 4.46 0.16 11.56
C TRP A 277 4.46 -1.24 10.92
N SER A 278 5.30 -2.16 11.42
CA SER A 278 5.32 -3.56 10.98
C SER A 278 3.98 -4.25 11.28
N SER A 279 3.70 -5.39 10.63
CA SER A 279 2.39 -6.05 10.70
C SER A 279 2.06 -6.57 12.09
N GLY A 280 0.82 -6.35 12.51
CA GLY A 280 0.41 -6.56 13.90
C GLY A 280 0.88 -5.50 14.91
N GLU A 281 1.50 -4.39 14.48
CA GLU A 281 1.95 -3.32 15.37
C GLU A 281 1.37 -1.92 15.04
N PRO A 282 1.27 -1.03 16.03
CA PRO A 282 1.37 -1.30 17.45
C PRO A 282 0.08 -1.99 17.92
N GLU A 283 0.08 -2.45 19.17
CA GLU A 283 -1.05 -3.10 19.77
C GLU A 283 -2.26 -2.12 19.89
N PRO A 284 -3.52 -2.60 19.92
CA PRO A 284 -4.71 -1.73 19.97
C PRO A 284 -4.72 -0.68 21.10
N ASP A 285 -4.13 -1.01 22.24
CA ASP A 285 -4.06 -0.10 23.40
C ASP A 285 -3.08 1.06 23.17
N ASP A 286 -2.05 0.86 22.36
CA ASP A 286 -1.09 1.92 22.01
C ASP A 286 -1.73 3.03 21.18
N TRP A 287 -2.73 2.69 20.36
CA TRP A 287 -3.49 3.67 19.59
C TRP A 287 -4.32 4.63 20.46
N GLN A 288 -4.62 4.23 21.70
CA GLN A 288 -5.48 4.98 22.62
C GLN A 288 -4.71 5.90 23.55
N GLN A 289 -3.37 5.91 23.47
CA GLN A 289 -2.55 6.75 24.34
C GLN A 289 -2.72 8.25 23.99
N PRO A 290 -2.51 9.17 24.96
CA PRO A 290 -2.89 10.58 24.79
C PRO A 290 -2.23 11.27 23.59
N ALA A 291 -0.92 11.10 23.37
CA ALA A 291 -0.27 11.72 22.21
C ALA A 291 -0.70 11.06 20.91
N MET A 292 -0.98 9.76 20.93
CA MET A 292 -1.47 9.04 19.75
C MET A 292 -2.83 9.55 19.32
N LEU A 293 -3.79 9.69 20.24
CA LEU A 293 -5.10 10.29 19.95
C LEU A 293 -4.99 11.73 19.42
N ALA A 294 -4.04 12.52 19.96
CA ALA A 294 -3.78 13.87 19.45
C ALA A 294 -3.24 13.84 18.01
N PHE A 295 -2.32 12.92 17.71
CA PHE A 295 -1.82 12.73 16.34
C PHE A 295 -2.93 12.29 15.39
N LEU A 296 -3.73 11.28 15.76
CA LEU A 296 -4.84 10.79 14.94
C LEU A 296 -5.84 11.90 14.63
N ARG A 297 -6.12 12.79 15.59
CA ARG A 297 -6.96 13.96 15.36
C ARG A 297 -6.36 14.91 14.33
N LEU A 298 -5.08 15.26 14.49
CA LEU A 298 -4.38 16.13 13.55
C LEU A 298 -4.37 15.53 12.13
N ALA A 299 -4.10 14.23 12.00
CA ALA A 299 -4.12 13.53 10.72
C ALA A 299 -5.52 13.46 10.10
N GLY A 300 -6.54 13.15 10.89
CA GLY A 300 -7.95 13.14 10.47
C GLY A 300 -8.46 14.50 9.99
N GLU A 301 -7.99 15.59 10.61
CA GLU A 301 -8.32 16.97 10.22
C GLU A 301 -7.57 17.46 8.98
N ASN A 302 -6.48 16.77 8.58
CA ASN A 302 -5.62 17.15 7.46
C ASN A 302 -5.38 15.97 6.49
N PRO A 303 -6.44 15.33 5.94
CA PRO A 303 -6.31 14.08 5.20
C PRO A 303 -5.52 14.19 3.88
N ASP A 304 -5.36 15.40 3.34
CA ASP A 304 -4.59 15.66 2.11
C ASP A 304 -3.11 15.99 2.38
N LYS A 305 -2.71 16.07 3.65
CA LYS A 305 -1.34 16.43 4.08
C LYS A 305 -0.72 15.41 5.01
N LEU A 306 -1.52 14.71 5.80
CA LEU A 306 -1.06 13.76 6.80
C LEU A 306 -1.72 12.41 6.61
N ALA A 307 -0.93 11.36 6.75
CA ALA A 307 -1.38 9.98 6.67
C ALA A 307 -0.68 9.10 7.70
N ILE A 308 -1.18 7.89 7.86
CA ILE A 308 -0.54 6.81 8.62
C ILE A 308 -0.07 5.76 7.62
N ALA A 309 1.21 5.42 7.71
CA ALA A 309 1.82 4.31 6.99
C ALA A 309 1.70 3.01 7.80
N LEU A 310 1.20 1.95 7.17
CA LEU A 310 1.09 0.61 7.75
C LEU A 310 1.78 -0.40 6.84
N HIS A 311 2.41 -1.41 7.42
CA HIS A 311 2.82 -2.61 6.73
C HIS A 311 1.86 -3.75 7.06
N GLU A 312 1.36 -4.45 6.05
CA GLU A 312 0.35 -5.51 6.18
C GLU A 312 0.79 -6.78 5.43
N TYR A 313 1.52 -7.63 6.15
CA TYR A 313 2.00 -8.94 5.73
C TYR A 313 1.29 -10.04 6.52
N SER A 314 0.95 -11.16 5.87
CA SER A 314 0.50 -12.36 6.58
C SER A 314 1.64 -13.12 7.26
N TYR A 315 2.86 -12.96 6.77
CA TYR A 315 4.04 -13.81 7.06
C TYR A 315 3.90 -15.26 6.60
N LEU A 316 2.90 -15.59 5.76
CA LEU A 316 2.67 -16.91 5.18
C LEU A 316 2.39 -16.80 3.68
N VAL A 317 3.16 -17.53 2.87
CA VAL A 317 3.03 -17.53 1.40
C VAL A 317 1.70 -18.14 0.91
N ASP A 318 1.06 -18.99 1.72
CA ASP A 318 -0.14 -19.75 1.34
C ASP A 318 -1.42 -19.23 2.00
N ASP A 319 -1.33 -18.20 2.85
CA ASP A 319 -2.49 -17.61 3.53
C ASP A 319 -2.29 -16.11 3.74
N ILE A 320 -2.86 -15.28 2.86
CA ILE A 320 -2.84 -13.81 3.03
C ILE A 320 -3.70 -13.33 4.21
N THR A 321 -4.61 -14.17 4.69
CA THR A 321 -5.59 -13.84 5.73
C THR A 321 -5.17 -14.26 7.13
N ASP A 322 -3.94 -14.77 7.30
CA ASP A 322 -3.43 -15.20 8.59
C ASP A 322 -3.58 -14.10 9.65
N ILE A 323 -4.29 -14.43 10.72
CA ILE A 323 -4.59 -13.53 11.84
C ILE A 323 -5.26 -12.22 11.35
N TYR A 324 -6.10 -12.28 10.32
CA TYR A 324 -7.03 -11.20 9.99
C TYR A 324 -7.97 -10.89 11.18
N PRO A 325 -8.28 -9.61 11.48
CA PRO A 325 -7.82 -8.39 10.82
C PRO A 325 -6.54 -7.78 11.43
N TYR A 326 -5.83 -8.51 12.30
CA TYR A 326 -4.71 -7.96 13.09
C TYR A 326 -3.46 -7.69 12.25
N LYS A 327 -3.13 -8.60 11.33
CA LYS A 327 -2.00 -8.44 10.40
C LYS A 327 -2.39 -7.64 9.16
N VAL A 328 -3.38 -8.13 8.43
CA VAL A 328 -3.94 -7.51 7.23
C VAL A 328 -5.35 -7.00 7.52
N GLY A 329 -5.69 -5.79 7.08
CA GLY A 329 -6.99 -5.16 7.34
C GLY A 329 -7.08 -4.38 8.66
N ARG A 330 -5.95 -4.16 9.35
CA ARG A 330 -5.91 -3.59 10.70
C ARG A 330 -6.29 -2.11 10.76
N PHE A 331 -6.25 -1.41 9.62
CA PHE A 331 -6.79 -0.05 9.51
C PHE A 331 -8.25 0.04 10.01
N GLN A 332 -9.01 -1.05 9.97
CA GLN A 332 -10.38 -1.11 10.48
C GLN A 332 -10.45 -0.88 12.00
N GLU A 333 -9.49 -1.43 12.76
CA GLU A 333 -9.41 -1.22 14.20
C GLU A 333 -9.07 0.25 14.52
N LEU A 334 -8.13 0.81 13.75
CA LEU A 334 -7.79 2.22 13.84
C LEU A 334 -9.01 3.12 13.57
N TYR A 335 -9.81 2.81 12.53
CA TYR A 335 -11.03 3.57 12.25
C TYR A 335 -12.09 3.40 13.34
N ARG A 336 -12.25 2.19 13.90
CA ARG A 336 -13.19 1.93 15.00
C ARG A 336 -12.84 2.80 16.21
N LEU A 337 -11.54 2.90 16.50
CA LEU A 337 -11.01 3.75 17.56
C LEU A 337 -11.25 5.23 17.26
N THR A 338 -10.95 5.72 16.05
CA THR A 338 -11.21 7.13 15.72
C THR A 338 -12.69 7.47 15.80
N ASP A 339 -13.57 6.58 15.33
CA ASP A 339 -15.03 6.75 15.43
C ASP A 339 -15.47 6.82 16.90
N ALA A 340 -14.96 5.94 17.77
CA ALA A 340 -15.26 5.93 19.21
C ALA A 340 -14.83 7.22 19.93
N HIS A 341 -13.79 7.89 19.42
CA HIS A 341 -13.27 9.14 19.94
C HIS A 341 -13.78 10.40 19.21
N ASN A 342 -14.73 10.26 18.26
CA ASN A 342 -15.19 11.34 17.38
C ASN A 342 -14.05 12.06 16.64
N ILE A 343 -13.03 11.31 16.23
CA ILE A 343 -11.92 11.76 15.41
C ILE A 343 -12.24 11.41 13.96
N PRO A 344 -12.10 12.34 12.99
CA PRO A 344 -12.22 11.99 11.58
C PRO A 344 -11.22 10.88 11.21
N ARG A 345 -11.67 9.88 10.44
CA ARG A 345 -10.81 8.77 10.00
C ARG A 345 -9.62 9.33 9.18
N PRO A 346 -8.36 9.08 9.59
CA PRO A 346 -7.18 9.59 8.91
C PRO A 346 -6.94 8.87 7.58
N THR A 347 -6.16 9.50 6.70
CA THR A 347 -5.66 8.85 5.48
C THR A 347 -4.71 7.71 5.84
N ILE A 348 -4.86 6.57 5.17
CA ILE A 348 -4.04 5.37 5.34
C ILE A 348 -3.31 5.06 4.04
N LEU A 349 -1.99 4.85 4.16
CA LEU A 349 -1.13 4.34 3.10
C LEU A 349 -0.61 2.98 3.58
N ILE A 350 -0.97 1.89 2.90
CA ILE A 350 -0.41 0.58 3.23
C ILE A 350 0.87 0.46 2.42
N THR A 351 1.94 0.97 3.00
CA THR A 351 3.18 1.21 2.27
C THR A 351 3.90 -0.10 1.96
N GLU A 352 3.59 -1.18 2.67
CA GLU A 352 4.07 -2.52 2.36
C GLU A 352 2.94 -3.53 2.57
N TRP A 353 2.77 -4.46 1.62
CA TRP A 353 1.76 -5.51 1.70
C TRP A 353 2.21 -6.77 0.98
N GLY A 354 1.77 -7.91 1.49
CA GLY A 354 1.99 -9.18 0.82
C GLY A 354 2.04 -10.32 1.79
N TRP A 355 2.87 -11.31 1.46
CA TRP A 355 2.86 -12.60 2.12
C TRP A 355 4.06 -12.76 3.03
N THR A 356 5.25 -12.93 2.45
CA THR A 356 6.49 -13.09 3.19
C THR A 356 7.52 -12.07 2.71
N TYR A 357 8.67 -12.04 3.38
CA TYR A 357 9.74 -11.11 3.06
C TYR A 357 10.50 -11.45 1.77
N GLU A 358 10.59 -12.75 1.46
CA GLU A 358 11.45 -13.28 0.39
C GLU A 358 10.64 -13.90 -0.75
N HIS A 359 9.34 -14.16 -0.55
CA HIS A 359 8.51 -14.88 -1.50
C HIS A 359 7.11 -14.32 -1.66
N VAL A 360 6.63 -14.40 -2.90
CA VAL A 360 5.27 -14.12 -3.35
C VAL A 360 4.67 -15.42 -3.91
N PRO A 361 3.36 -15.68 -3.76
CA PRO A 361 2.74 -16.87 -4.34
C PRO A 361 2.79 -16.83 -5.87
N GLU A 362 2.56 -17.99 -6.49
CA GLU A 362 2.37 -18.06 -7.94
C GLU A 362 1.23 -17.12 -8.39
N PRO A 363 1.30 -16.54 -9.61
CA PRO A 363 0.40 -15.48 -10.05
C PRO A 363 -1.10 -15.77 -9.91
N GLU A 364 -1.53 -17.02 -10.11
CA GLU A 364 -2.93 -17.41 -9.95
C GLU A 364 -3.41 -17.28 -8.48
N SER A 365 -2.63 -17.83 -7.54
CA SER A 365 -2.93 -17.75 -6.10
C SER A 365 -2.84 -16.31 -5.61
N ALA A 366 -1.78 -15.60 -6.00
CA ALA A 366 -1.60 -14.20 -5.64
C ALA A 366 -2.75 -13.31 -6.14
N LEU A 367 -3.32 -13.61 -7.31
CA LEU A 367 -4.43 -12.83 -7.86
C LEU A 367 -5.74 -13.04 -7.08
N ALA A 368 -5.97 -14.23 -6.52
CA ALA A 368 -7.11 -14.48 -5.63
C ALA A 368 -7.01 -13.63 -4.35
N ASP A 369 -5.82 -13.55 -3.78
CA ASP A 369 -5.52 -12.75 -2.60
C ASP A 369 -5.65 -11.24 -2.89
N VAL A 370 -5.14 -10.79 -4.04
CA VAL A 370 -5.32 -9.43 -4.57
C VAL A 370 -6.80 -9.08 -4.72
N ALA A 371 -7.63 -10.03 -5.17
CA ALA A 371 -9.06 -9.80 -5.32
C ALA A 371 -9.77 -9.66 -3.97
N TRP A 372 -9.42 -10.51 -3.00
CA TRP A 372 -9.91 -10.40 -1.63
C TRP A 372 -9.49 -9.06 -0.98
N ALA A 373 -8.21 -8.69 -1.09
CA ALA A 373 -7.68 -7.44 -0.55
C ALA A 373 -8.30 -6.21 -1.22
N SER A 374 -8.56 -6.27 -2.53
CA SER A 374 -9.26 -5.19 -3.25
C SER A 374 -10.68 -4.99 -2.70
N ALA A 375 -11.42 -6.07 -2.43
CA ALA A 375 -12.73 -6.00 -1.81
C ALA A 375 -12.69 -5.41 -0.39
N LEU A 376 -11.62 -5.68 0.35
CA LEU A 376 -11.38 -5.13 1.69
C LEU A 376 -11.07 -3.63 1.65
N TYR A 377 -10.20 -3.14 0.75
CA TYR A 377 -9.73 -1.75 0.76
C TYR A 377 -10.58 -0.78 -0.07
N ALA A 378 -11.18 -1.24 -1.18
CA ALA A 378 -11.92 -0.38 -2.09
C ALA A 378 -13.03 0.44 -1.41
N PRO A 379 -13.82 -0.12 -0.45
CA PRO A 379 -14.89 0.61 0.22
C PRO A 379 -14.48 1.82 1.07
N TYR A 380 -13.18 2.01 1.34
CA TYR A 380 -12.69 3.04 2.27
C TYR A 380 -11.89 4.13 1.53
N PRO A 381 -12.48 5.30 1.19
CA PRO A 381 -11.77 6.38 0.48
C PRO A 381 -10.52 6.93 1.19
N GLN A 382 -10.44 6.70 2.50
CA GLN A 382 -9.30 7.06 3.34
C GLN A 382 -8.10 6.12 3.12
N VAL A 383 -8.32 4.85 2.74
CA VAL A 383 -7.25 3.95 2.29
C VAL A 383 -6.92 4.30 0.84
N LYS A 384 -5.74 4.89 0.61
CA LYS A 384 -5.32 5.33 -0.73
C LYS A 384 -4.75 4.20 -1.58
N GLY A 385 -4.25 3.18 -0.93
CA GLY A 385 -3.87 1.93 -1.56
C GLY A 385 -2.82 1.19 -0.77
N THR A 386 -2.31 0.14 -1.42
CA THR A 386 -1.33 -0.77 -0.87
C THR A 386 -0.27 -1.13 -1.90
N ALA A 387 0.94 -1.44 -1.45
CA ALA A 387 2.07 -1.76 -2.33
C ALA A 387 2.60 -3.17 -2.08
N ILE A 388 2.53 -4.03 -3.11
CA ILE A 388 3.11 -5.37 -3.09
C ILE A 388 4.63 -5.26 -2.88
N TRP A 389 5.12 -5.91 -1.83
CA TRP A 389 6.54 -6.14 -1.57
C TRP A 389 7.06 -7.26 -2.51
N TYR A 390 8.13 -7.10 -3.30
CA TYR A 390 8.94 -5.91 -3.56
C TYR A 390 9.70 -6.07 -4.89
N LEU A 391 9.75 -5.02 -5.72
CA LEU A 391 10.41 -5.03 -7.04
C LEU A 391 11.86 -4.48 -7.02
N GLY A 392 12.42 -4.14 -5.86
CA GLY A 392 13.80 -3.65 -5.76
C GLY A 392 14.80 -4.75 -5.42
N TYR A 393 16.09 -4.41 -5.49
CA TYR A 393 17.17 -5.32 -5.14
C TYR A 393 17.32 -5.43 -3.63
N GLY A 394 17.73 -6.61 -3.17
CA GLY A 394 18.35 -6.77 -1.88
C GLY A 394 19.04 -8.12 -1.79
N ASP A 395 20.33 -8.12 -1.42
CA ASP A 395 21.10 -9.35 -1.16
C ASP A 395 20.44 -10.28 -0.13
N THR A 396 19.48 -9.75 0.63
CA THR A 396 18.77 -10.44 1.73
C THR A 396 17.31 -10.76 1.40
N PHE A 397 16.81 -10.46 0.19
CA PHE A 397 15.38 -10.63 -0.16
C PHE A 397 15.13 -11.74 -1.19
N GLY A 398 16.13 -12.58 -1.45
CA GLY A 398 16.01 -13.71 -2.36
C GLY A 398 15.62 -13.29 -3.79
N SER A 399 14.67 -14.02 -4.37
CA SER A 399 14.15 -13.83 -5.73
C SER A 399 12.87 -12.98 -5.79
N ILE A 400 12.48 -12.32 -4.70
CA ILE A 400 11.16 -11.67 -4.60
C ILE A 400 10.91 -10.63 -5.70
N ALA A 401 11.94 -9.95 -6.19
CA ALA A 401 11.80 -8.99 -7.27
C ALA A 401 11.30 -9.64 -8.57
N ASP A 402 11.80 -10.83 -8.90
CA ASP A 402 11.38 -11.58 -10.09
C ASP A 402 10.01 -12.25 -9.88
N GLU A 403 9.68 -12.64 -8.65
CA GLU A 403 8.37 -13.20 -8.32
C GLU A 403 7.27 -12.12 -8.36
N ALA A 404 7.51 -10.97 -7.71
CA ALA A 404 6.59 -9.84 -7.72
C ALA A 404 6.43 -9.23 -9.12
N GLN A 405 7.48 -9.22 -9.95
CA GLN A 405 7.41 -8.72 -11.33
C GLN A 405 6.37 -9.49 -12.15
N GLN A 406 6.22 -10.80 -11.93
CA GLN A 406 5.23 -11.63 -12.63
C GLN A 406 3.78 -11.22 -12.30
N LEU A 407 3.56 -10.45 -11.22
CA LEU A 407 2.25 -9.93 -10.86
C LEU A 407 1.89 -8.62 -11.56
N ILE A 408 2.82 -7.91 -12.21
CA ILE A 408 2.56 -6.61 -12.83
C ILE A 408 1.41 -6.70 -13.85
N ASP A 409 1.48 -7.65 -14.79
CA ASP A 409 0.44 -7.80 -15.80
C ASP A 409 -0.90 -8.33 -15.25
N PRO A 410 -0.93 -9.40 -14.40
CA PRO A 410 -2.16 -9.83 -13.75
C PRO A 410 -2.86 -8.73 -12.94
N VAL A 411 -2.11 -7.95 -12.15
CA VAL A 411 -2.65 -6.84 -11.35
C VAL A 411 -3.13 -5.71 -12.25
N ARG A 412 -2.40 -5.40 -13.36
CA ARG A 412 -2.86 -4.47 -14.41
C ARG A 412 -4.24 -4.85 -14.90
N LEU A 413 -4.38 -6.09 -15.36
CA LEU A 413 -5.59 -6.59 -15.97
C LEU A 413 -6.74 -6.59 -14.96
N TYR A 414 -6.47 -7.00 -13.72
CA TYR A 414 -7.45 -6.96 -12.65
C TYR A 414 -7.98 -5.55 -12.38
N ALA A 415 -7.08 -4.57 -12.23
CA ALA A 415 -7.47 -3.19 -11.98
C ALA A 415 -8.25 -2.54 -13.14
N LEU A 416 -7.97 -2.93 -14.39
CA LEU A 416 -8.69 -2.45 -15.58
C LEU A 416 -10.07 -3.09 -15.78
N THR A 417 -10.33 -4.23 -15.13
CA THR A 417 -11.53 -5.06 -15.36
C THR A 417 -12.43 -5.22 -14.14
N ASN A 418 -12.07 -4.62 -13.00
CA ASN A 418 -12.83 -4.70 -11.76
C ASN A 418 -13.03 -3.33 -11.11
N TYR A 419 -14.19 -3.18 -10.49
CA TYR A 419 -14.53 -2.06 -9.63
C TYR A 419 -15.51 -2.50 -8.55
N PHE A 420 -15.70 -1.62 -7.58
CA PHE A 420 -16.58 -1.80 -6.44
C PHE A 420 -17.59 -0.66 -6.39
N VAL A 421 -18.80 -0.94 -5.92
CA VAL A 421 -19.80 0.08 -5.68
C VAL A 421 -19.71 0.50 -4.21
N ILE A 422 -19.53 1.79 -3.97
CA ILE A 422 -19.36 2.36 -2.63
C ILE A 422 -20.40 3.45 -2.38
N PRO A 423 -20.72 3.77 -1.11
CA PRO A 423 -21.54 4.93 -0.80
C PRO A 423 -20.91 6.22 -1.32
N LEU A 424 -21.73 7.16 -1.77
CA LEU A 424 -21.25 8.49 -2.15
C LEU A 424 -20.83 9.28 -0.89
N SER A 425 -19.67 9.93 -0.96
CA SER A 425 -19.19 10.83 0.11
C SER A 425 -20.25 11.89 0.46
N PRO A 426 -20.47 12.23 1.75
CA PRO A 426 -19.65 11.91 2.93
C PRO A 426 -20.04 10.61 3.65
N GLU A 427 -20.97 9.81 3.11
CA GLU A 427 -21.34 8.54 3.74
C GLU A 427 -20.12 7.62 3.80
N GLN A 428 -19.88 7.04 4.97
CA GLN A 428 -18.74 6.15 5.21
C GLN A 428 -19.21 4.70 5.21
N GLN A 429 -18.39 3.82 4.64
CA GLN A 429 -18.61 2.39 4.79
C GLN A 429 -18.57 2.01 6.29
N PRO A 430 -19.57 1.25 6.77
CA PRO A 430 -19.53 0.67 8.11
C PRO A 430 -18.32 -0.26 8.26
N ILE A 431 -17.65 -0.19 9.40
CA ILE A 431 -16.56 -1.11 9.72
C ILE A 431 -17.16 -2.45 10.11
N ASN A 432 -16.85 -3.50 9.37
CA ASN A 432 -17.32 -4.85 9.64
C ASN A 432 -16.26 -5.88 9.24
N PRO A 433 -15.30 -6.21 10.13
CA PRO A 433 -14.25 -7.17 9.82
C PRO A 433 -14.81 -8.55 9.41
N GLU A 434 -15.91 -8.99 10.03
CA GLU A 434 -16.56 -10.27 9.72
C GLU A 434 -17.00 -10.40 8.26
N GLN A 435 -17.16 -9.28 7.52
CA GLN A 435 -17.49 -9.30 6.11
C GLN A 435 -16.38 -9.92 5.24
N HIS A 436 -15.12 -9.81 5.68
CA HIS A 436 -13.95 -10.26 4.94
C HIS A 436 -13.17 -11.35 5.67
N SER A 437 -13.72 -11.88 6.76
CA SER A 437 -13.16 -13.07 7.40
C SER A 437 -13.17 -14.24 6.40
N PRO A 438 -12.07 -15.02 6.30
CA PRO A 438 -11.95 -16.15 5.38
C PRO A 438 -12.98 -17.27 5.62
#